data_AF-A0A545SE76-F1
#
_entry.id   AF-A0A545SE76-F1
#
_cell.length_a   1.000
_cell.length_b   1.000
_cell.length_c   1.000
_cell.angle_alpha   90.00
_cell.angle_beta   90.00
_cell.angle_gamma   90.00
#
_symmetry.space_group_name_H-M   'P 1'
#
loop_
_entity.id
_entity.type
_entity.pdbx_description
1 polymer ?
#
loop_
_entity_poly.entity_id
_entity_poly.type
_entity_poly.pdbx_seq_one_letter_code
_entity_poly.pdbx_strand_id
1 'polypeptide(L)'
;MRYDEWLDEHQKKKEQILAKLQALDSKEIVEYFDYDNMVKKEKDFCLLYSMDKKCHDIKELNCFFCACPHFEFDDDGLANVEDKTLYSKCCINSKYGGVFEYNDAIHQDCTNCYIPHKKSYVKRNV
;
A
#
# COMPACT_ATOMS: atom_id res chain seq x y z
N MET A 1 13.81 -4.28 9.91
CA MET A 1 13.06 -4.72 8.72
C MET A 1 13.23 -3.62 7.71
N ARG A 2 13.93 -3.91 6.63
CA ARG A 2 14.03 -3.03 5.47
C ARG A 2 12.68 -3.00 4.75
N TYR A 3 12.40 -1.97 3.96
CA TYR A 3 11.12 -1.86 3.27
C TYR A 3 11.00 -2.94 2.18
N ASP A 4 12.09 -3.31 1.51
CA ASP A 4 12.17 -4.42 0.56
C ASP A 4 11.70 -5.75 1.18
N GLU A 5 12.21 -6.12 2.36
CA GLU A 5 11.83 -7.30 3.12
C GLU A 5 10.34 -7.29 3.46
N TRP A 6 9.83 -6.14 3.93
CA TRP A 6 8.41 -5.98 4.23
C TRP A 6 7.54 -6.17 2.98
N LEU A 7 7.94 -5.58 1.86
CA LEU A 7 7.20 -5.67 0.61
C LEU A 7 7.12 -7.11 0.12
N ASP A 8 8.23 -7.86 0.16
CA ASP A 8 8.29 -9.26 -0.23
C ASP A 8 7.38 -10.14 0.64
N GLU A 9 7.44 -9.98 1.96
CA GLU A 9 6.55 -10.69 2.89
C GLU A 9 5.08 -10.34 2.64
N HIS A 10 4.79 -9.07 2.43
CA HIS A 10 3.44 -8.59 2.19
C HIS A 10 2.87 -9.11 0.86
N GLN A 11 3.68 -9.18 -0.20
CA GLN A 11 3.30 -9.77 -1.47
C GLN A 11 2.98 -11.26 -1.33
N LYS A 12 3.80 -12.03 -0.62
CA LYS A 12 3.54 -13.46 -0.36
C LYS A 12 2.19 -13.67 0.35
N LYS A 13 1.87 -12.84 1.35
CA LYS A 13 0.55 -12.89 2.02
C LYS A 13 -0.59 -12.61 1.05
N LYS A 14 -0.44 -11.61 0.18
CA LYS A 14 -1.45 -11.30 -0.86
C LYS A 14 -1.63 -12.45 -1.83
N GLU A 15 -0.56 -13.06 -2.30
CA GLU A 15 -0.59 -14.23 -3.21
C GLU A 15 -1.29 -15.42 -2.57
N GLN A 16 -1.03 -15.70 -1.29
CA GLN A 16 -1.72 -16.75 -0.53
C GLN A 16 -3.23 -16.50 -0.47
N ILE A 17 -3.66 -15.25 -0.28
CA ILE A 17 -5.08 -14.89 -0.31
C ILE A 17 -5.63 -15.13 -1.72
N LEU A 18 -4.96 -14.63 -2.76
CA LEU A 18 -5.41 -14.80 -4.15
C LEU A 18 -5.51 -16.28 -4.55
N ALA A 19 -4.61 -17.14 -4.06
CA ALA A 19 -4.69 -18.58 -4.26
C ALA A 19 -5.97 -19.20 -3.66
N LYS A 20 -6.48 -18.69 -2.53
CA LYS A 20 -7.77 -19.11 -1.95
C LYS A 20 -8.96 -18.62 -2.77
N LEU A 21 -8.79 -17.56 -3.56
CA LEU A 21 -9.85 -16.85 -4.29
C LEU A 21 -9.86 -17.15 -5.80
N GLN A 22 -9.14 -18.18 -6.26
CA GLN A 22 -9.00 -18.50 -7.69
C GLN A 22 -10.32 -18.73 -8.44
N ALA A 23 -11.39 -19.10 -7.73
CA ALA A 23 -12.70 -19.30 -8.32
C ALA A 23 -13.53 -18.01 -8.46
N LEU A 24 -13.06 -16.90 -7.88
CA LEU A 24 -13.76 -15.61 -7.88
C LEU A 24 -13.36 -14.77 -9.09
N ASP A 25 -14.29 -13.96 -9.58
CA ASP A 25 -14.00 -12.96 -10.60
C ASP A 25 -13.29 -11.71 -10.03
N SER A 26 -12.81 -10.84 -10.91
CA SER A 26 -12.08 -9.62 -10.49
C SER A 26 -12.93 -8.67 -9.64
N LYS A 27 -14.24 -8.60 -9.85
CA LYS A 27 -15.15 -7.77 -9.06
C LYS A 27 -15.28 -8.34 -7.65
N GLU A 28 -15.46 -9.65 -7.54
CA GLU A 28 -15.52 -10.37 -6.26
C GLU A 28 -14.21 -10.26 -5.49
N ILE A 29 -13.05 -10.37 -6.18
CA ILE A 29 -11.74 -10.13 -5.58
C ILE A 29 -11.64 -8.69 -5.04
N VAL A 30 -12.06 -7.68 -5.82
CA VAL A 30 -12.03 -6.30 -5.33
C VAL A 30 -12.90 -6.13 -4.08
N GLU A 31 -14.12 -6.67 -4.08
CA GLU A 31 -14.97 -6.59 -2.89
C GLU A 31 -14.38 -7.37 -1.70
N TYR A 32 -13.70 -8.50 -1.93
CA TYR A 32 -13.03 -9.27 -0.89
C TYR A 32 -11.96 -8.45 -0.18
N PHE A 33 -11.17 -7.68 -0.94
CA PHE A 33 -10.09 -6.84 -0.40
C PHE A 33 -10.56 -5.53 0.24
N ASP A 34 -11.87 -5.29 0.35
CA ASP A 34 -12.40 -4.21 1.18
C ASP A 34 -11.97 -4.40 2.65
N TYR A 35 -11.55 -3.32 3.32
CA TYR A 35 -11.11 -3.35 4.71
C TYR A 35 -12.09 -4.09 5.62
N ASP A 36 -13.40 -3.85 5.48
CA ASP A 36 -14.42 -4.44 6.36
C ASP A 36 -14.53 -5.96 6.20
N ASN A 37 -14.09 -6.49 5.04
CA ASN A 37 -13.98 -7.91 4.78
C ASN A 37 -12.62 -8.47 5.22
N MET A 38 -11.54 -7.76 4.87
CA MET A 38 -10.16 -8.16 5.18
C MET A 38 -9.90 -8.27 6.69
N VAL A 39 -10.35 -7.31 7.49
CA VAL A 39 -10.19 -7.32 8.96
C VAL A 39 -10.87 -8.52 9.63
N LYS A 40 -11.91 -9.07 8.99
CA LYS A 40 -12.65 -10.24 9.50
C LYS A 40 -12.06 -11.56 9.03
N LYS A 41 -11.64 -11.63 7.76
CA LYS A 41 -11.25 -12.89 7.10
C LYS A 41 -9.75 -13.16 7.14
N GLU A 42 -8.93 -12.11 7.14
CA GLU A 42 -7.48 -12.18 6.95
C GLU A 42 -6.75 -11.30 7.99
N LYS A 43 -7.00 -11.53 9.29
CA LYS A 43 -6.47 -10.72 10.41
C LYS A 43 -4.94 -10.57 10.40
N ASP A 44 -4.21 -11.59 9.94
CA ASP A 44 -2.75 -11.62 9.93
C ASP A 44 -2.12 -10.94 8.69
N PHE A 45 -2.97 -10.47 7.76
CA PHE A 45 -2.53 -9.75 6.57
C PHE A 45 -1.87 -8.42 6.91
N CYS A 46 -2.43 -7.69 7.89
CA CYS A 46 -1.97 -6.38 8.31
C CYS A 46 -1.96 -6.26 9.83
N LEU A 47 -0.88 -5.74 10.41
CA LEU A 47 -0.75 -5.51 11.85
C LEU A 47 -1.84 -4.57 12.40
N LEU A 48 -2.36 -3.64 11.58
CA LEU A 48 -3.41 -2.73 12.02
C LEU A 48 -4.78 -3.41 12.18
N TYR A 49 -5.00 -4.56 11.52
CA TYR A 49 -6.24 -5.31 11.65
C TYR A 49 -6.39 -5.94 13.02
N SER A 50 -5.31 -6.41 13.64
CA SER A 50 -5.34 -6.94 15.00
C SER A 50 -5.61 -5.85 16.05
N MET A 51 -5.44 -4.58 15.67
CA MET A 51 -5.71 -3.41 16.49
C MET A 51 -7.06 -2.75 16.17
N ASP A 52 -7.85 -3.32 15.25
CA ASP A 52 -9.09 -2.73 14.73
C ASP A 52 -8.91 -1.27 14.22
N LYS A 53 -7.76 -0.98 13.60
CA LYS A 53 -7.42 0.34 13.04
C LYS A 53 -7.35 0.34 11.51
N LYS A 54 -7.76 1.44 10.90
CA LYS A 54 -7.54 1.74 9.47
C LYS A 54 -6.21 2.47 9.28
N CYS A 55 -5.50 2.22 8.18
CA CYS A 55 -4.30 2.97 7.82
C CYS A 55 -4.60 4.38 7.30
N HIS A 56 -5.73 4.54 6.60
CA HIS A 56 -6.21 5.83 6.10
C HIS A 56 -7.64 6.07 6.57
N ASP A 57 -7.91 7.29 7.02
CA ASP A 57 -9.25 7.72 7.38
C ASP A 57 -10.03 8.14 6.13
N ILE A 58 -10.43 7.13 5.35
CA ILE A 58 -11.19 7.29 4.11
C ILE A 58 -12.43 6.40 4.13
N LYS A 59 -13.50 6.86 3.48
CA LYS A 59 -14.78 6.16 3.44
C LYS A 59 -14.67 4.78 2.80
N GLU A 60 -13.95 4.68 1.68
CA GLU A 60 -13.73 3.42 0.96
C GLU A 60 -12.25 3.06 1.03
N LEU A 61 -11.92 2.08 1.86
CA LEU A 61 -10.56 1.59 2.02
C LEU A 61 -10.46 0.17 1.45
N ASN A 62 -9.95 0.05 0.24
CA ASN A 62 -9.60 -1.23 -0.35
C ASN A 62 -8.10 -1.52 -0.13
N CYS A 63 -7.76 -2.73 0.30
CA CYS A 63 -6.40 -3.09 0.68
C CYS A 63 -5.63 -3.86 -0.40
N PHE A 64 -6.20 -4.10 -1.58
CA PHE A 64 -5.56 -4.87 -2.66
C PHE A 64 -4.22 -4.28 -3.10
N PHE A 65 -4.16 -2.95 -3.25
CA PHE A 65 -2.96 -2.19 -3.60
C PHE A 65 -2.42 -1.39 -2.41
N CYS A 66 -2.55 -1.89 -1.18
CA CYS A 66 -2.00 -1.16 -0.02
C CYS A 66 -0.48 -1.01 -0.08
N ALA A 67 0.24 -2.00 -0.61
CA ALA A 67 1.55 -1.78 -1.22
C ALA A 67 1.34 -1.09 -2.59
N CYS A 68 1.34 0.25 -2.58
CA CYS A 68 1.00 1.05 -3.74
C CYS A 68 1.95 0.77 -4.92
N PRO A 69 1.45 0.45 -6.13
CA PRO A 69 2.29 0.17 -7.29
C PRO A 69 3.00 1.43 -7.84
N HIS A 70 2.66 2.61 -7.32
CA HIS A 70 3.29 3.88 -7.71
C HIS A 70 4.30 4.39 -6.67
N PHE A 71 4.48 3.67 -5.57
CA PHE A 71 5.46 4.02 -4.55
C PHE A 71 6.81 3.39 -4.94
N GLU A 72 7.71 4.23 -5.43
CA GLU A 72 9.09 3.84 -5.69
C GLU A 72 9.91 4.09 -4.43
N PHE A 73 10.76 3.14 -4.08
CA PHE A 73 11.65 3.24 -2.94
C PHE A 73 12.94 2.46 -3.20
N ASP A 74 13.97 2.82 -2.45
CA ASP A 74 15.22 2.08 -2.33
C ASP A 74 15.71 2.29 -0.89
N ASP A 75 15.88 1.22 -0.13
CA ASP A 75 16.37 1.27 1.26
C ASP A 75 17.81 1.79 1.35
N ASP A 76 18.58 1.71 0.27
CA ASP A 76 19.94 2.23 0.17
C ASP A 76 19.98 3.64 -0.46
N GLY A 77 18.83 4.16 -0.92
CA GLY A 77 18.63 5.51 -1.42
C GLY A 77 18.50 5.61 -2.95
N LEU A 78 17.48 6.35 -3.41
CA LEU A 78 17.20 6.59 -4.84
C LEU A 78 18.10 7.67 -5.45
N ALA A 79 18.42 8.71 -4.68
CA ALA A 79 19.22 9.85 -5.13
C ALA A 79 19.72 10.69 -3.93
N ASN A 80 20.77 11.48 -4.15
CA ASN A 80 21.12 12.57 -3.24
C ASN A 80 20.48 13.88 -3.73
N VAL A 81 19.83 14.59 -2.81
CA VAL A 81 19.18 15.89 -3.03
C VAL A 81 19.77 16.86 -2.02
N GLU A 82 20.63 17.77 -2.51
CA GLU A 82 21.42 18.67 -1.66
C GLU A 82 22.26 17.91 -0.62
N ASP A 83 21.98 18.09 0.67
CA ASP A 83 22.62 17.43 1.81
C ASP A 83 21.83 16.21 2.33
N LYS A 84 20.79 15.78 1.61
CA LYS A 84 19.89 14.68 2.03
C LYS A 84 19.84 13.53 1.02
N THR A 85 19.42 12.37 1.49
CA THR A 85 19.16 11.18 0.67
C THR A 85 17.65 11.00 0.47
N LEU A 86 17.23 10.85 -0.79
CA LEU A 86 15.86 10.53 -1.19
C LEU A 86 15.68 9.01 -1.17
N TYR A 87 14.85 8.50 -0.27
CA TYR A 87 14.60 7.06 -0.14
C TYR A 87 13.33 6.58 -0.84
N SER A 88 12.36 7.47 -1.07
CA SER A 88 11.11 7.10 -1.74
C SER A 88 10.44 8.27 -2.46
N LYS A 89 9.72 7.97 -3.54
CA LYS A 89 8.95 8.95 -4.33
C LYS A 89 7.71 8.32 -4.97
N CYS A 90 6.74 9.14 -5.34
CA CYS A 90 5.60 8.73 -6.15
C CYS A 90 5.91 8.86 -7.65
N CYS A 91 5.88 7.74 -8.40
CA CYS A 91 6.25 7.74 -9.81
C CYS A 91 5.28 8.50 -10.73
N ILE A 92 4.04 8.68 -10.29
CA ILE A 92 3.01 9.43 -11.01
C ILE A 92 2.87 10.88 -10.50
N ASN A 93 3.71 11.31 -9.56
CA ASN A 93 3.65 12.62 -8.92
C ASN A 93 2.22 13.03 -8.52
N SER A 94 1.54 12.13 -7.79
CA SER A 94 0.15 12.35 -7.38
C SER A 94 0.01 13.64 -6.58
N LYS A 95 -0.97 14.48 -6.94
CA LYS A 95 -1.31 15.69 -6.16
C LYS A 95 -1.77 15.43 -4.72
N TYR A 96 -2.04 14.17 -4.37
CA TYR A 96 -2.41 13.75 -3.01
C TYR A 96 -1.21 13.19 -2.23
N GLY A 97 -0.06 13.05 -2.87
CA GLY A 97 1.21 12.74 -2.20
C GLY A 97 1.82 14.01 -1.60
N GLY A 98 2.65 13.83 -0.59
CA GLY A 98 3.49 14.86 0.01
C GLY A 98 4.93 14.39 0.13
N VAL A 99 5.74 15.20 0.81
CA VAL A 99 7.13 14.88 1.15
C VAL A 99 7.24 14.91 2.67
N PHE A 100 7.87 13.88 3.22
CA PHE A 100 8.25 13.82 4.62
C PHE A 100 9.77 13.93 4.72
N GLU A 101 10.25 15.01 5.31
CA GLU A 101 11.68 15.24 5.54
C GLU A 101 11.97 15.12 7.03
N TYR A 102 13.00 14.34 7.35
CA TYR A 102 13.48 14.20 8.72
C TYR A 102 14.99 13.98 8.71
N ASN A 103 15.73 14.85 9.39
CA ASN A 103 17.20 14.89 9.35
C ASN A 103 17.72 14.97 7.89
N ASP A 104 18.55 13.99 7.52
CA ASP A 104 19.20 13.79 6.23
C ASP A 104 18.38 12.89 5.27
N ALA A 105 17.13 12.55 5.62
CA ALA A 105 16.28 11.67 4.82
C ALA A 105 15.05 12.39 4.24
N ILE A 106 14.73 12.08 2.98
CA ILE A 106 13.52 12.49 2.28
C ILE A 106 12.72 11.24 1.90
N HIS A 107 11.46 11.18 2.34
CA HIS A 107 10.51 10.12 2.01
C HIS A 107 9.25 10.67 1.36
N GLN A 108 8.59 9.82 0.57
CA GLN A 108 7.26 10.08 0.05
C GLN A 108 6.22 9.94 1.17
N ASP A 109 5.44 11.00 1.41
CA ASP A 109 4.28 10.93 2.29
C ASP A 109 3.04 10.57 1.46
N CYS A 110 2.35 9.49 1.84
CA CYS A 110 1.13 9.02 1.20
C CYS A 110 -0.11 9.17 2.09
N THR A 111 -0.01 9.79 3.26
CA THR A 111 -1.08 9.83 4.29
C THR A 111 -2.41 10.33 3.74
N ASN A 112 -2.36 11.32 2.83
CA ASN A 112 -3.54 11.93 2.19
C ASN A 112 -3.95 11.27 0.86
N CYS A 113 -3.22 10.25 0.40
CA CYS A 113 -3.46 9.60 -0.88
C CYS A 113 -4.44 8.43 -0.74
N TYR A 114 -5.49 8.45 -1.56
CA TYR A 114 -6.50 7.38 -1.60
C TYR A 114 -6.51 6.61 -2.92
N ILE A 115 -5.67 6.99 -3.89
CA ILE A 115 -5.68 6.44 -5.26
C ILE A 115 -5.65 4.90 -5.26
N PRO A 116 -4.67 4.22 -4.62
CA PRO A 116 -4.61 2.76 -4.66
C PRO A 116 -5.76 2.08 -3.91
N HIS A 117 -6.45 2.81 -3.03
CA HIS A 117 -7.52 2.29 -2.19
C HIS A 117 -8.91 2.42 -2.79
N LYS A 118 -9.07 3.20 -3.87
CA LYS A 118 -10.36 3.34 -4.56
C LYS A 118 -10.71 2.04 -5.27
N LYS A 119 -11.89 1.48 -5.00
CA LYS A 119 -12.41 0.29 -5.71
C LYS A 119 -12.38 0.48 -7.23
N SER A 120 -12.67 1.67 -7.74
CA SER A 120 -12.62 1.98 -9.17
C SER A 120 -11.21 2.01 -9.76
N TYR A 121 -10.19 2.32 -8.96
CA TYR A 121 -8.80 2.19 -9.36
C TYR A 121 -8.40 0.71 -9.36
N VAL A 122 -8.72 -0.03 -8.29
CA VAL A 122 -8.42 -1.47 -8.18
C VAL A 122 -9.05 -2.24 -9.34
N LYS A 123 -10.35 -2.05 -9.61
CA LYS A 123 -11.09 -2.72 -10.70
C LYS A 123 -10.51 -2.51 -12.10
N ARG A 124 -9.74 -1.45 -12.32
CA ARG A 124 -9.11 -1.15 -13.62
C ARG A 124 -7.72 -1.77 -13.77
N ASN A 125 -7.14 -2.27 -12.68
CA ASN A 125 -5.75 -2.75 -12.62
C ASN A 125 -5.65 -4.16 -12.01
N VAL A 126 -6.77 -4.86 -11.86
CA VAL A 126 -6.89 -6.27 -11.42
C VAL A 126 -7.45 -7.11 -12.55
#